data_AF-A0A1C7MXN7-F1
#
_entry.id   AF-A0A1C7MXN7-F1
#
_cell.length_a   1.000
_cell.length_b   1.000
_cell.length_c   1.000
_cell.angle_alpha   90.00
_cell.angle_beta   90.00
_cell.angle_gamma   90.00
#
_symmetry.space_group_name_H-M   'P 1'
#
loop_
_entity.id
_entity.type
_entity.pdbx_description
1 polymer ?
#
loop_
_entity_poly.entity_id
_entity_poly.type
_entity_poly.pdbx_seq_one_letter_code
_entity_poly.pdbx_strand_id
1 'polypeptide(L)'
;MKTPEEIRERLKILKDVEKAKYARVNGFRLLFKDRLSHIIPSYVRSLFNPNKYRLYEGSHRNQKVGTAEKADKTVTFSSRFLESVVVMANHWFFVTSFCVFVHEKNVDDCADYSKVGLQEDAVAFVRRKTRAGKDIFELTIRFSSLELLCTSGFFGHVNESKMQAFFGSSISALPQTIKESYQTISSKDIFTKNEVSFIQTPRMLNQYVKNQAGKR
;
A
#
# COMPACT_ATOMS: atom_id res chain seq x y z
N MET A 1 13.98 29.72 26.28
CA MET A 1 12.83 28.84 26.03
C MET A 1 13.27 27.77 25.05
N LYS A 2 12.84 26.51 25.21
CA LYS A 2 13.14 25.45 24.23
C LYS A 2 12.25 25.60 23.00
N THR A 3 12.78 25.31 21.83
CA THR A 3 11.99 25.35 20.59
C THR A 3 11.04 24.15 20.49
N PRO A 4 9.94 24.25 19.71
CA PRO A 4 9.05 23.12 19.46
C PRO A 4 9.75 21.89 18.87
N GLU A 5 10.80 22.07 18.05
CA GLU A 5 11.59 20.96 17.51
C GLU A 5 12.41 20.26 18.59
N GLU A 6 13.09 21.01 19.46
CA GLU A 6 13.87 20.44 20.58
C GLU A 6 12.98 19.62 21.53
N ILE A 7 11.73 20.07 21.74
CA ILE A 7 10.75 19.35 22.56
C ILE A 7 10.32 18.05 21.88
N ARG A 8 10.07 18.06 20.56
CA ARG A 8 9.72 16.85 19.79
C ARG A 8 10.84 15.82 19.80
N GLU A 9 12.07 16.26 19.59
CA GLU A 9 13.24 15.39 19.55
C GLU A 9 13.49 14.75 20.91
N ARG A 10 13.39 15.53 21.99
CA ARG A 10 13.50 15.03 23.37
C ARG A 10 12.37 14.07 23.74
N LEU A 11 11.13 14.33 23.30
CA LEU A 11 10.00 13.41 23.49
C LEU A 11 10.19 12.10 22.74
N LYS A 12 10.76 12.14 21.53
CA LYS A 12 11.07 10.94 20.75
C LYS A 12 12.10 10.07 21.48
N ILE A 13 13.20 10.67 21.95
CA ILE A 13 14.24 9.99 22.71
C ILE A 13 13.65 9.33 23.97
N LEU A 14 12.84 10.06 24.75
CA LEU A 14 12.21 9.52 25.96
C LEU A 14 11.25 8.37 25.66
N LYS A 15 10.44 8.47 24.58
CA LYS A 15 9.57 7.39 24.13
C LYS A 15 10.37 6.15 23.73
N ASP A 16 11.48 6.34 23.03
CA ASP A 16 12.32 5.23 22.57
C ASP A 16 13.02 4.53 23.74
N VAL A 17 13.51 5.29 24.73
CA VAL A 17 14.07 4.75 25.99
C VAL A 17 13.02 3.94 26.76
N GLU A 18 11.81 4.47 26.92
CA GLU A 18 10.76 3.78 27.68
C GLU A 18 10.25 2.53 26.94
N LYS A 19 10.14 2.59 25.60
CA LYS A 19 9.87 1.41 24.76
C LYS A 19 10.96 0.36 24.90
N ALA A 20 12.23 0.75 24.90
CA ALA A 20 13.36 -0.18 25.07
C ALA A 20 13.35 -0.82 26.47
N LYS A 21 13.02 -0.05 27.51
CA LYS A 21 12.86 -0.55 28.88
C LYS A 21 11.69 -1.53 28.97
N TYR A 22 10.53 -1.17 28.42
CA TYR A 22 9.38 -2.06 28.33
C TYR A 22 9.71 -3.34 27.55
N ALA A 23 10.48 -3.23 26.46
CA ALA A 23 10.96 -4.35 25.67
C ALA A 23 11.90 -5.29 26.42
N ARG A 24 12.79 -4.74 27.24
CA ARG A 24 13.69 -5.54 28.08
C ARG A 24 12.95 -6.30 29.17
N VAL A 25 11.93 -5.69 29.77
CA VAL A 25 11.14 -6.27 30.87
C VAL A 25 10.11 -7.29 30.35
N ASN A 26 9.48 -7.01 29.20
CA ASN A 26 8.37 -7.81 28.67
C ASN A 26 8.73 -8.56 27.37
N GLY A 27 10.02 -8.71 27.04
CA GLY A 27 10.49 -9.18 25.73
C GLY A 27 9.87 -10.48 25.25
N PHE A 28 9.61 -11.44 26.14
CA PHE A 28 8.96 -12.72 25.82
C PHE A 28 7.44 -12.60 25.54
N ARG A 29 6.80 -11.49 25.92
CA ARG A 29 5.38 -11.18 25.68
C ARG A 29 5.16 -10.15 24.57
N LEU A 30 6.24 -9.56 24.06
CA LEU A 30 6.17 -8.57 23.00
C LEU A 30 6.16 -9.26 21.64
N LEU A 31 4.97 -9.35 21.07
CA LEU A 31 4.82 -9.62 19.66
C LEU A 31 5.23 -8.38 18.89
N PHE A 32 6.45 -8.37 18.36
CA PHE A 32 6.83 -7.39 17.35
C PHE A 32 5.83 -7.52 16.19
N LYS A 33 5.17 -6.42 15.82
CA LYS A 33 4.20 -6.41 14.72
C LYS A 33 4.87 -6.43 13.34
N ASP A 34 6.11 -6.95 13.29
CA ASP A 34 6.89 -7.15 12.08
C ASP A 34 6.40 -8.38 11.30
N ARG A 35 5.69 -9.30 11.96
CA ARG A 35 5.07 -10.48 11.34
C ARG A 35 3.57 -10.31 11.21
N LEU A 36 3.08 -10.61 10.02
CA LEU A 36 1.65 -10.54 9.70
C LEU A 36 0.81 -11.49 10.56
N SER A 37 1.37 -12.65 10.92
CA SER A 37 0.73 -13.65 11.77
C SER A 37 0.35 -13.15 13.17
N HIS A 38 0.93 -12.03 13.62
CA HIS A 38 0.58 -11.40 14.90
C HIS A 38 -0.61 -10.45 14.78
N ILE A 39 -1.02 -10.11 13.55
CA ILE A 39 -2.05 -9.11 13.25
C ILE A 39 -3.29 -9.77 12.67
N ILE A 40 -3.10 -10.72 11.74
CA ILE A 40 -4.21 -11.35 11.02
C ILE A 40 -4.47 -12.75 11.58
N PRO A 41 -5.74 -13.14 11.76
CA PRO A 41 -6.09 -14.45 12.32
C PRO A 41 -5.71 -15.60 11.41
N SER A 42 -5.67 -16.81 11.98
CA SER A 42 -5.26 -18.03 11.26
C SER A 42 -6.21 -18.47 10.15
N TYR A 43 -7.46 -18.00 10.08
CA TYR A 43 -8.43 -18.43 9.06
C TYR A 43 -7.97 -18.07 7.64
N VAL A 44 -7.16 -17.01 7.46
CA VAL A 44 -6.65 -16.61 6.14
C VAL A 44 -5.61 -17.60 5.58
N ARG A 45 -5.21 -18.62 6.36
CA ARG A 45 -4.27 -19.67 5.92
C ARG A 45 -4.78 -20.46 4.72
N SER A 46 -6.09 -20.46 4.46
CA SER A 46 -6.68 -21.02 3.23
C SER A 46 -6.30 -20.24 1.97
N LEU A 47 -5.94 -18.96 2.09
CA LEU A 47 -5.48 -18.12 0.98
C LEU A 47 -3.96 -18.02 0.90
N PHE A 48 -3.31 -17.70 2.02
CA PHE A 48 -1.88 -17.46 2.10
C PHE A 48 -1.38 -17.74 3.52
N ASN A 49 -0.10 -18.10 3.67
CA ASN A 49 0.49 -18.39 4.99
C ASN A 49 1.03 -17.10 5.65
N PRO A 50 0.39 -16.53 6.70
CA PRO A 50 0.82 -15.27 7.30
C PRO A 50 2.22 -15.31 7.94
N ASN A 51 2.73 -16.50 8.26
CA ASN A 51 4.07 -16.66 8.83
C ASN A 51 5.19 -16.36 7.82
N LYS A 52 4.87 -16.34 6.52
CA LYS A 52 5.83 -16.02 5.44
C LYS A 52 5.98 -14.52 5.19
N TYR A 53 5.19 -13.70 5.88
CA TYR A 53 5.07 -12.28 5.62
C TYR A 53 5.80 -11.45 6.67
N ARG A 54 6.60 -10.50 6.21
CA ARG A 54 7.30 -9.53 7.05
C ARG A 54 6.95 -8.12 6.63
N LEU A 55 6.95 -7.21 7.60
CA LEU A 55 6.81 -5.79 7.36
C LEU A 55 7.88 -5.35 6.36
N TYR A 56 7.46 -4.60 5.35
CA TYR A 56 8.33 -4.09 4.33
C TYR A 56 9.16 -2.93 4.88
N GLU A 57 10.47 -3.14 4.99
CA GLU A 57 11.43 -2.15 5.54
C GLU A 57 12.25 -1.44 4.44
N GLY A 58 11.89 -1.63 3.16
CA GLY A 58 12.69 -1.11 2.05
C GLY A 58 12.49 0.39 1.83
N SER A 59 13.53 1.18 2.03
CA SER A 59 13.55 2.59 1.63
C SER A 59 14.01 2.71 0.16
N HIS A 60 13.09 2.78 -0.81
CA HIS A 60 13.43 3.26 -2.15
C HIS A 60 13.43 4.78 -2.15
N ARG A 61 14.42 5.34 -1.44
CA ARG A 61 14.61 6.78 -1.32
C ARG A 61 14.85 7.37 -2.71
N ASN A 62 13.92 8.20 -3.14
CA ASN A 62 14.13 9.30 -4.09
C ASN A 62 14.71 8.95 -5.47
N GLN A 63 14.60 7.70 -5.95
CA GLN A 63 14.99 7.40 -7.32
C GLN A 63 13.88 7.78 -8.29
N LYS A 64 13.92 9.03 -8.77
CA LYS A 64 13.07 9.49 -9.86
C LYS A 64 13.24 8.58 -11.07
N VAL A 65 12.14 7.99 -11.54
CA VAL A 65 12.09 7.14 -12.73
C VAL A 65 11.93 8.05 -13.95
N GLY A 66 13.07 8.52 -14.47
CA GLY A 66 13.11 9.48 -15.58
C GLY A 66 13.32 8.87 -16.97
N THR A 67 13.58 7.57 -17.07
CA THR A 67 13.92 6.89 -18.32
C THR A 67 13.18 5.55 -18.41
N ALA A 68 12.94 5.07 -19.64
CA ALA A 68 12.32 3.78 -19.88
C ALA A 68 13.09 2.61 -19.23
N GLU A 69 14.42 2.60 -19.31
CA GLU A 69 15.25 1.57 -18.67
C GLU A 69 15.07 1.55 -17.13
N LYS A 70 14.99 2.73 -16.50
CA LYS A 70 14.70 2.81 -15.07
C LYS A 70 13.28 2.34 -14.77
N ALA A 71 12.33 2.61 -15.67
CA ALA A 71 10.95 2.14 -15.53
C ALA A 71 10.87 0.62 -15.54
N ASP A 72 11.54 -0.06 -16.48
CA ASP A 72 11.53 -1.53 -16.57
C ASP A 72 12.13 -2.20 -15.33
N LYS A 73 13.28 -1.70 -14.84
CA LYS A 73 13.89 -2.15 -13.59
C LYS A 73 12.94 -1.97 -12.41
N THR A 74 12.20 -0.87 -12.42
CA THR A 74 11.28 -0.50 -11.35
C THR A 74 9.97 -1.29 -11.39
N VAL A 75 9.49 -1.66 -12.58
CA VAL A 75 8.36 -2.58 -12.77
C VAL A 75 8.71 -3.96 -12.22
N THR A 76 9.92 -4.46 -12.55
CA THR A 76 10.43 -5.72 -12.00
C THR A 76 10.48 -5.67 -10.48
N PHE A 77 10.97 -4.56 -9.90
CA PHE A 77 10.97 -4.36 -8.46
C PHE A 77 9.56 -4.35 -7.85
N SER A 78 8.58 -3.75 -8.54
CA SER A 78 7.19 -3.66 -8.08
C SER A 78 6.55 -5.04 -7.87
N SER A 79 7.04 -6.09 -8.53
CA SER A 79 6.62 -7.49 -8.30
C SER A 79 6.73 -7.95 -6.84
N ARG A 80 7.58 -7.31 -6.02
CA ARG A 80 7.69 -7.61 -4.58
C ARG A 80 6.43 -7.26 -3.79
N PHE A 81 5.58 -6.38 -4.34
CA PHE A 81 4.27 -6.06 -3.76
C PHE A 81 3.16 -7.00 -4.26
N LEU A 82 3.47 -7.93 -5.17
CA LEU A 82 2.54 -8.97 -5.57
C LEU A 82 2.34 -9.94 -4.41
N GLU A 83 1.08 -10.32 -4.17
CA GLU A 83 0.68 -11.10 -3.00
C GLU A 83 1.07 -10.44 -1.68
N SER A 84 1.25 -9.11 -1.65
CA SER A 84 1.46 -8.36 -0.41
C SER A 84 0.17 -8.19 0.39
N VAL A 85 0.32 -7.92 1.69
CA VAL A 85 -0.80 -7.66 2.58
C VAL A 85 -0.67 -6.27 3.18
N VAL A 86 -1.63 -5.39 2.90
CA VAL A 86 -1.73 -4.07 3.52
C VAL A 86 -2.65 -4.17 4.72
N VAL A 87 -2.21 -3.70 5.88
CA VAL A 87 -3.07 -3.54 7.07
C VAL A 87 -3.40 -2.07 7.26
N MET A 88 -4.67 -1.71 7.33
CA MET A 88 -5.12 -0.33 7.40
C MET A 88 -6.51 -0.23 8.06
N ALA A 89 -6.66 0.63 9.07
CA ALA A 89 -7.87 0.82 9.86
C ALA A 89 -8.59 -0.49 10.25
N ASN A 90 -7.87 -1.41 10.91
CA ASN A 90 -8.37 -2.72 11.34
C ASN A 90 -8.86 -3.63 10.22
N HIS A 91 -8.49 -3.35 8.97
CA HIS A 91 -8.73 -4.21 7.84
C HIS A 91 -7.42 -4.63 7.22
N TRP A 92 -7.41 -5.80 6.60
CA TRP A 92 -6.30 -6.30 5.81
C TRP A 92 -6.72 -6.40 4.36
N PHE A 93 -5.79 -6.16 3.44
CA PHE A 93 -5.98 -6.28 2.00
C PHE A 93 -4.85 -7.14 1.43
N PHE A 94 -5.19 -8.33 0.93
CA PHE A 94 -4.28 -9.20 0.21
C PHE A 94 -4.35 -8.89 -1.29
N VAL A 95 -3.26 -8.40 -1.86
CA VAL A 95 -3.20 -7.89 -3.25
C VAL A 95 -2.75 -9.00 -4.19
N THR A 96 -3.55 -9.37 -5.19
CA THR A 96 -3.21 -10.42 -6.16
C THR A 96 -2.90 -9.91 -7.56
N SER A 97 -3.26 -8.65 -7.86
CA SER A 97 -2.91 -7.97 -9.11
C SER A 97 -2.92 -6.46 -8.91
N PHE A 98 -2.07 -5.75 -9.65
CA PHE A 98 -2.07 -4.30 -9.72
C PHE A 98 -1.57 -3.82 -11.08
N CYS A 99 -1.94 -2.58 -11.43
CA CYS A 99 -1.30 -1.84 -12.51
C CYS A 99 -0.20 -0.95 -11.95
N VAL A 100 0.97 -0.94 -12.58
CA VAL A 100 2.06 0.00 -12.27
C VAL A 100 1.87 1.24 -13.12
N PHE A 101 1.91 2.42 -12.51
CA PHE A 101 1.96 3.72 -13.16
C PHE A 101 3.24 4.45 -12.77
N VAL A 102 3.89 5.08 -13.74
CA VAL A 102 5.04 5.95 -13.48
C VAL A 102 4.57 7.39 -13.60
N HIS A 103 4.72 8.17 -12.53
CA HIS A 103 4.41 9.60 -12.51
C HIS A 103 5.55 10.41 -13.18
N GLU A 104 5.81 10.11 -14.45
CA GLU A 104 6.74 10.84 -15.32
C GLU A 104 6.23 10.77 -16.77
N LYS A 105 5.85 11.90 -17.34
CA LYS A 105 5.17 11.98 -18.65
C LYS A 105 6.02 11.49 -19.82
N ASN A 106 7.33 11.64 -19.69
CA ASN A 106 8.27 11.15 -20.71
C ASN A 106 8.37 9.61 -20.71
N VAL A 107 7.76 8.94 -19.73
CA VAL A 107 7.86 7.50 -19.50
C VAL A 107 6.49 6.81 -19.55
N ASP A 108 5.44 7.39 -18.95
CA ASP A 108 4.08 6.85 -18.94
C ASP A 108 3.09 7.91 -19.47
N ASP A 109 2.45 7.60 -20.58
CA ASP A 109 1.47 8.47 -21.26
C ASP A 109 0.18 8.66 -20.44
N CYS A 110 -0.06 7.79 -19.46
CA CYS A 110 -1.19 7.87 -18.53
C CYS A 110 -0.85 8.66 -17.25
N ALA A 111 0.38 9.18 -17.11
CA ALA A 111 0.74 10.07 -16.03
C ALA A 111 -0.06 11.38 -16.17
N ASP A 112 -0.91 11.69 -15.18
CA ASP A 112 -1.59 12.98 -15.12
C ASP A 112 -0.58 14.11 -14.83
N TYR A 113 -0.98 15.37 -15.03
CA TYR A 113 -0.16 16.53 -14.60
C TYR A 113 -0.13 16.67 -13.06
N SER A 114 -0.48 15.62 -12.30
CA SER A 114 -0.54 15.75 -10.85
C SER A 114 0.85 16.05 -10.31
N LYS A 115 0.90 17.05 -9.43
CA LYS A 115 2.11 17.41 -8.67
C LYS A 115 2.31 16.41 -7.52
N VAL A 116 2.07 15.12 -7.75
CA VAL A 116 2.29 14.10 -6.72
C VAL A 116 3.79 14.03 -6.51
N GLY A 117 4.23 14.50 -5.34
CA GLY A 117 5.64 14.51 -4.97
C GLY A 117 6.21 13.10 -4.88
N LEU A 118 7.55 13.02 -4.87
CA LEU A 118 8.25 11.77 -4.60
C LEU A 118 7.86 11.25 -3.22
N GLN A 119 7.44 9.99 -3.17
CA GLN A 119 7.04 9.33 -1.94
C GLN A 119 8.21 8.48 -1.41
N GLU A 120 8.86 8.88 -0.32
CA GLU A 120 10.11 8.22 0.11
C GLU A 120 9.92 6.75 0.55
N ASP A 121 8.88 6.51 1.34
CA ASP A 121 8.53 5.18 1.85
C ASP A 121 7.34 4.61 1.08
N ALA A 122 7.23 3.28 1.01
CA ALA A 122 5.99 2.67 0.52
C ALA A 122 4.82 2.99 1.45
N VAL A 123 3.79 3.64 0.90
CA VAL A 123 2.58 4.01 1.60
C VAL A 123 1.38 3.52 0.82
N ALA A 124 0.53 2.74 1.48
CA ALA A 124 -0.77 2.34 0.97
C ALA A 124 -1.85 3.31 1.44
N PHE A 125 -2.84 3.60 0.60
CA PHE A 125 -3.99 4.43 0.96
C PHE A 125 -5.18 4.08 0.08
N VAL A 126 -6.37 4.46 0.55
CA VAL A 126 -7.61 4.34 -0.23
C VAL A 126 -7.99 5.70 -0.77
N ARG A 127 -8.14 5.80 -2.10
CA ARG A 127 -8.56 7.03 -2.77
C ARG A 127 -10.01 6.92 -3.22
N ARG A 128 -10.81 7.94 -2.89
CA ARG A 128 -12.13 8.13 -3.48
C ARG A 128 -12.00 8.82 -4.84
N LYS A 129 -12.68 8.29 -5.86
CA LYS A 129 -12.94 8.97 -7.12
C LYS A 129 -14.45 9.03 -7.32
N THR A 130 -14.97 10.15 -7.78
CA THR A 130 -16.38 10.30 -8.11
C THR A 130 -16.53 10.26 -9.63
N ARG A 131 -17.36 9.35 -10.16
CA ARG A 131 -17.65 9.24 -11.59
C ARG A 131 -19.14 9.06 -11.80
N ALA A 132 -19.74 9.88 -12.67
CA ALA A 132 -21.17 9.85 -12.96
C ALA A 132 -22.06 9.79 -11.69
N GLY A 133 -21.72 10.60 -10.68
CA GLY A 133 -22.44 10.66 -9.40
C GLY A 133 -22.22 9.47 -8.46
N LYS A 134 -21.38 8.48 -8.83
CA LYS A 134 -21.04 7.33 -7.99
C LYS A 134 -19.63 7.46 -7.44
N ASP A 135 -19.50 7.30 -6.14
CA ASP A 135 -18.21 7.20 -5.47
C ASP A 135 -17.65 5.78 -5.64
N ILE A 136 -16.45 5.71 -6.21
CA ILE A 136 -15.63 4.51 -6.33
C ILE A 136 -14.39 4.70 -5.46
N PHE A 137 -13.89 3.61 -4.88
CA PHE A 137 -12.73 3.63 -4.01
C PHE A 137 -11.66 2.72 -4.57
N GLU A 138 -10.42 3.20 -4.62
CA GLU A 138 -9.30 2.47 -5.17
C GLU A 138 -8.22 2.31 -4.10
N LEU A 139 -7.69 1.09 -3.92
CA LEU A 139 -6.52 0.84 -3.09
C LEU A 139 -5.27 1.06 -3.91
N THR A 140 -4.38 1.90 -3.40
CA THR A 140 -3.15 2.28 -4.07
C THR A 140 -1.97 2.13 -3.13
N ILE A 141 -0.83 1.65 -3.64
CA ILE A 141 0.48 1.72 -2.97
C ILE A 141 1.35 2.68 -3.77
N ARG A 142 1.93 3.70 -3.11
CA ARG A 142 2.88 4.63 -3.73
C ARG A 142 4.25 4.55 -3.06
N PHE A 143 5.28 4.67 -3.88
CA PHE A 143 6.67 4.86 -3.48
C PHE A 143 7.45 5.44 -4.66
N SER A 144 8.48 6.23 -4.36
CA SER A 144 9.20 7.04 -5.33
C SER A 144 8.25 7.81 -6.26
N SER A 145 8.35 7.58 -7.57
CA SER A 145 7.53 8.15 -8.64
C SER A 145 6.53 7.13 -9.18
N LEU A 146 6.21 6.09 -8.41
CA LEU A 146 5.30 5.02 -8.84
C LEU A 146 3.99 5.04 -8.08
N GLU A 147 2.99 4.51 -8.77
CA GLU A 147 1.71 4.16 -8.21
C GLU A 147 1.33 2.75 -8.62
N LEU A 148 1.15 1.87 -7.63
CA LEU A 148 0.58 0.54 -7.81
C LEU A 148 -0.92 0.63 -7.52
N LEU A 149 -1.73 0.62 -8.55
CA LEU A 149 -3.19 0.57 -8.43
C LEU A 149 -3.63 -0.87 -8.28
N CYS A 150 -4.09 -1.27 -7.10
CA CYS A 150 -4.52 -2.65 -6.85
C CYS A 150 -5.82 -2.94 -7.62
N THR A 151 -5.81 -3.99 -8.43
CA THR A 151 -6.91 -4.36 -9.33
C THR A 151 -7.61 -5.65 -8.93
N SER A 152 -7.00 -6.46 -8.08
CA SER A 152 -7.69 -7.61 -7.50
C SER A 152 -7.06 -8.03 -6.18
N GLY A 153 -7.85 -8.74 -5.40
CA GLY A 153 -7.41 -9.23 -4.11
C GLY A 153 -8.56 -9.63 -3.21
N PHE A 154 -8.23 -9.75 -1.94
CA PHE A 154 -9.16 -10.06 -0.87
C PHE A 154 -8.99 -9.06 0.25
N PHE A 155 -10.04 -8.79 0.99
CA PHE A 155 -9.95 -7.99 2.20
C PHE A 155 -10.92 -8.48 3.26
N GLY A 156 -10.61 -8.17 4.51
CA GLY A 156 -11.41 -8.55 5.67
C GLY A 156 -11.04 -7.72 6.88
N HIS A 157 -11.88 -7.76 7.91
CA HIS A 157 -11.55 -7.16 9.20
C HIS A 157 -10.57 -8.07 9.96
N VAL A 158 -9.65 -7.49 10.72
CA VAL A 158 -8.61 -8.24 11.47
C VAL A 158 -9.19 -9.14 12.56
N ASN A 159 -10.41 -8.89 13.03
CA ASN A 159 -11.07 -9.69 14.07
C ASN A 159 -12.26 -10.52 13.54
N GLU A 160 -12.57 -10.47 12.25
CA GLU A 160 -13.69 -11.21 11.67
C GLU A 160 -13.17 -12.28 10.72
N SER A 161 -13.86 -13.42 10.66
CA SER A 161 -13.60 -14.50 9.69
C SER A 161 -14.20 -14.22 8.30
N LYS A 162 -14.89 -13.08 8.13
CA LYS A 162 -15.48 -12.69 6.87
C LYS A 162 -14.44 -12.05 5.97
N MET A 163 -14.39 -12.56 4.75
CA MET A 163 -13.53 -12.07 3.69
C MET A 163 -14.36 -11.73 2.46
N GLN A 164 -13.92 -10.71 1.74
CA GLN A 164 -14.54 -10.28 0.49
C GLN A 164 -13.46 -10.19 -0.59
N ALA A 165 -13.77 -10.71 -1.76
CA ALA A 165 -12.94 -10.48 -2.94
C ALA A 165 -13.24 -9.11 -3.53
N PHE A 166 -12.24 -8.49 -4.13
CA PHE A 166 -12.44 -7.34 -5.02
C PHE A 166 -11.77 -7.63 -6.37
N PHE A 167 -12.41 -7.16 -7.43
CA PHE A 167 -11.95 -7.31 -8.80
C PHE A 167 -12.22 -6.03 -9.58
N GLY A 168 -11.22 -5.58 -10.35
CA GLY A 168 -11.17 -4.24 -10.91
C GLY A 168 -10.57 -3.22 -9.95
N SER A 169 -10.30 -2.01 -10.46
CA SER A 169 -9.68 -0.94 -9.65
C SER A 169 -10.61 -0.36 -8.57
N SER A 170 -11.91 -0.63 -8.64
CA SER A 170 -12.93 -0.09 -7.73
C SER A 170 -13.38 -1.13 -6.70
N ILE A 171 -13.23 -0.80 -5.42
CA ILE A 171 -13.67 -1.60 -4.28
C ILE A 171 -15.02 -1.06 -3.77
N SER A 172 -16.12 -1.69 -4.18
CA SER A 172 -17.48 -1.23 -3.87
C SER A 172 -17.89 -1.49 -2.41
N ALA A 173 -17.47 -2.61 -1.85
CA ALA A 173 -17.88 -3.10 -0.53
C ALA A 173 -16.91 -2.70 0.59
N LEU A 174 -16.24 -1.54 0.47
CA LEU A 174 -15.38 -1.05 1.54
C LEU A 174 -16.16 -0.79 2.84
N PRO A 175 -15.56 -1.10 4.00
CA PRO A 175 -16.10 -0.75 5.31
C PRO A 175 -16.34 0.74 5.45
N GLN A 176 -17.41 1.12 6.15
CA GLN A 176 -17.81 2.52 6.35
C GLN A 176 -16.69 3.35 6.98
N THR A 177 -15.95 2.78 7.93
CA THR A 177 -14.80 3.43 8.59
C THR A 177 -13.74 3.88 7.60
N ILE A 178 -13.46 3.09 6.56
CA ILE A 178 -12.50 3.43 5.50
C ILE A 178 -13.12 4.44 4.53
N LYS A 179 -14.40 4.28 4.19
CA LYS A 179 -15.11 5.21 3.29
C LYS A 179 -15.18 6.63 3.85
N GLU A 180 -15.33 6.78 5.16
CA GLU A 180 -15.40 8.08 5.83
C GLU A 180 -14.02 8.71 6.04
N SER A 181 -12.99 7.89 6.27
CA SER A 181 -11.62 8.35 6.53
C SER A 181 -10.72 8.42 5.28
N TYR A 182 -11.27 8.25 4.07
CA TYR A 182 -10.49 8.14 2.82
C TYR A 182 -9.50 9.29 2.56
N GLN A 183 -9.71 10.48 3.14
CA GLN A 183 -8.82 11.63 2.97
C GLN A 183 -7.56 11.54 3.83
N THR A 184 -7.62 10.85 4.96
CA THR A 184 -6.55 10.80 5.97
C THR A 184 -5.97 9.40 6.13
N ILE A 185 -6.69 8.37 5.67
CA ILE A 185 -6.30 7.00 5.85
C ILE A 185 -5.13 6.61 4.94
N SER A 186 -4.02 6.27 5.57
CA SER A 186 -2.85 5.73 4.91
C SER A 186 -2.16 4.75 5.86
N SER A 187 -1.37 3.84 5.30
CA SER A 187 -0.66 2.82 6.04
C SER A 187 0.72 2.55 5.46
N LYS A 188 1.71 2.43 6.35
CA LYS A 188 3.03 1.88 6.05
C LYS A 188 3.11 0.39 6.39
N ASP A 189 2.05 -0.18 6.96
CA ASP A 189 1.97 -1.58 7.35
C ASP A 189 1.69 -2.47 6.13
N ILE A 190 2.69 -2.52 5.24
CA ILE A 190 2.69 -3.32 4.02
C ILE A 190 3.58 -4.52 4.30
N PHE A 191 3.00 -5.72 4.26
CA PHE A 191 3.70 -6.95 4.51
C PHE A 191 3.97 -7.66 3.18
N THR A 192 5.23 -8.01 2.96
CA THR A 192 5.67 -8.70 1.75
C THR A 192 6.21 -10.07 2.13
N LYS A 193 6.16 -11.01 1.20
CA LYS A 193 6.90 -12.27 1.28
C LYS A 193 8.03 -12.24 0.25
N ASN A 194 8.95 -13.19 0.34
CA ASN A 194 10.01 -13.36 -0.66
C ASN A 194 9.42 -13.54 -2.07
N GLU A 195 10.29 -13.42 -3.08
CA GLU A 195 9.96 -13.39 -4.51
C GLU A 195 8.77 -14.27 -4.90
N VAL A 196 7.83 -13.64 -5.60
CA VAL A 196 6.60 -14.25 -6.10
C VAL A 196 6.72 -14.35 -7.60
N SER A 197 6.41 -15.51 -8.17
CA SER A 197 6.31 -15.64 -9.62
C SER A 197 5.20 -14.75 -10.14
N PHE A 198 5.48 -13.96 -11.17
CA PHE A 198 4.54 -13.01 -11.73
C PHE A 198 4.50 -13.11 -13.25
N ILE A 199 3.37 -12.69 -13.82
CA ILE A 199 3.21 -12.50 -15.26
C ILE A 199 3.10 -11.01 -15.49
N GLN A 200 4.02 -10.46 -16.29
CA GLN A 200 3.93 -9.08 -16.75
C GLN A 200 3.16 -9.05 -18.06
N THR A 201 2.04 -8.33 -18.07
CA THR A 201 1.26 -8.06 -19.29
C THR A 201 1.26 -6.57 -19.57
N PRO A 202 1.28 -6.14 -20.84
CA PRO A 202 0.99 -4.76 -21.18
C PRO A 202 -0.39 -4.36 -20.66
N ARG A 203 -0.54 -3.08 -20.27
CA ARG A 203 -1.79 -2.58 -19.70
C ARG A 203 -2.93 -2.73 -20.73
N MET A 204 -3.96 -3.50 -20.37
CA MET A 204 -5.09 -3.79 -21.26
C MET A 204 -5.84 -2.51 -21.67
N LEU A 205 -6.33 -2.49 -22.93
CA LEU A 205 -7.02 -1.38 -23.63
C LEU A 205 -8.10 -0.63 -22.82
N ASN A 206 -8.69 -1.27 -21.81
CA ASN A 206 -9.75 -0.69 -20.95
C ASN A 206 -9.33 0.60 -20.23
N GLN A 207 -8.03 0.89 -20.10
CA GLN A 207 -7.57 2.21 -19.64
C GLN A 207 -7.37 3.23 -20.77
N TYR A 208 -6.96 2.81 -21.97
CA TYR A 208 -6.95 3.69 -23.15
C TYR A 208 -8.36 4.18 -23.51
N VAL A 209 -9.38 3.33 -23.35
CA VAL A 209 -10.79 3.73 -23.50
C VAL A 209 -11.19 4.83 -22.49
N LYS A 210 -10.61 4.83 -21.27
CA LYS A 210 -10.86 5.90 -20.27
C LYS A 210 -10.33 7.27 -20.74
N ASN A 211 -9.25 7.32 -21.54
CA ASN A 211 -8.73 8.57 -22.12
C ASN A 211 -9.63 9.13 -23.23
N GLN A 212 -10.41 8.29 -23.91
CA GLN A 212 -11.35 8.74 -24.94
C GLN A 212 -12.78 8.97 -24.42
N ALA A 213 -13.14 8.40 -23.27
CA ALA A 213 -14.48 8.54 -22.69
C ALA A 213 -14.85 9.98 -22.25
N GLY A 214 -13.87 10.88 -22.12
CA GLY A 214 -14.07 12.30 -21.81
C GLY A 214 -14.06 13.25 -23.02
N LYS A 215 -13.97 12.73 -24.26
CA LYS A 215 -13.97 13.52 -25.50
C LYS A 215 -15.30 13.44 -26.26
N ARG A 216 -16.43 13.42 -25.55
CA ARG A 216 -17.75 13.59 -26.16
C ARG A 216 -18.32 14.94 -25.75
#